data_AF-A0A3M3ADS4-F1
#
_entry.id   AF-A0A3M3ADS4-F1
#
_cell.length_a   1.000
_cell.length_b   1.000
_cell.length_c   1.000
_cell.angle_alpha   90.00
_cell.angle_beta   90.00
_cell.angle_gamma   90.00
#
_symmetry.space_group_name_H-M   'P 1'
#
loop_
_entity.id
_entity.type
_entity.pdbx_description
1 polymer ?
#
loop_
_entity_poly.entity_id
_entity_poly.type
_entity_poly.pdbx_seq_one_letter_code
_entity_poly.pdbx_strand_id
1 'polypeptide(L)'
;EGGAAKAGAFEALQLDVNQLTQGMQSDPSGTIEKVLTAVSSVDPDKQSDVITQLFGAESLGAITPLLANLDVLRSNLAKVGEGVQNSGTLEKEFADNSQTTATAIKEMTNRVDRLGINIGSMFLPAMNQAMAVIGPMISQVAALAAEHPGVIKGVVAAAIAFGVLQVAVMTATTAMSVLSAVMGLSPLGLIVRGLALAAGL
;
A
#
# COMPACT_ATOMS: atom_id res chain seq x y z
N GLU A 1 10.05 34.96 31.75
CA GLU A 1 9.32 35.69 32.81
C GLU A 1 7.92 35.14 33.14
N GLY A 2 7.35 34.20 32.38
CA GLY A 2 5.97 33.73 32.61
C GLY A 2 5.72 32.75 33.76
N GLY A 3 6.74 32.24 34.46
CA GLY A 3 6.56 31.19 35.49
C GLY A 3 5.93 31.68 36.79
N ALA A 4 6.39 32.84 37.30
CA ALA A 4 5.89 33.40 38.56
C ALA A 4 4.49 34.00 38.41
N ALA A 5 4.20 34.65 37.27
CA ALA A 5 2.88 35.19 36.96
C ALA A 5 1.83 34.07 36.83
N LYS A 6 2.18 32.94 36.22
CA LYS A 6 1.33 31.75 36.14
C LYS A 6 1.04 31.16 37.51
N ALA A 7 2.06 30.99 38.35
CA ALA A 7 1.91 30.47 39.70
C ALA A 7 0.95 31.32 40.55
N GLY A 8 1.06 32.65 40.50
CA GLY A 8 0.17 33.56 41.22
C GLY A 8 -1.28 33.52 40.72
N ALA A 9 -1.50 33.33 39.41
CA ALA A 9 -2.84 33.19 38.86
C ALA A 9 -3.53 31.87 39.27
N PHE A 10 -2.79 30.77 39.37
CA PHE A 10 -3.33 29.50 39.91
C PHE A 10 -3.70 29.63 41.40
N GLU A 11 -2.87 30.33 42.19
CA GLU A 11 -3.12 30.57 43.60
C GLU A 11 -4.34 31.48 43.83
N ALA A 12 -4.51 32.53 43.00
CA ALA A 12 -5.69 33.40 43.00
C ALA A 12 -7.00 32.66 42.64
N LEU A 13 -6.90 31.60 41.84
CA LEU A 13 -8.02 30.71 41.52
C LEU A 13 -8.20 29.55 42.50
N GLN A 14 -7.40 29.49 43.58
CA GLN A 14 -7.36 28.37 44.53
C GLN A 14 -7.09 27.01 43.87
N LEU A 15 -6.30 27.02 42.80
CA LEU A 15 -5.90 25.83 42.05
C LEU A 15 -4.51 25.37 42.49
N ASP A 16 -4.42 24.17 43.04
CA ASP A 16 -3.15 23.53 43.37
C ASP A 16 -2.51 22.90 42.12
N VAL A 17 -1.32 23.36 41.75
CA VAL A 17 -0.60 22.94 40.53
C VAL A 17 -0.22 21.45 40.57
N ASN A 18 0.11 20.90 41.75
CA ASN A 18 0.46 19.48 41.88
C ASN A 18 -0.79 18.61 41.69
N GLN A 19 -1.93 19.01 42.26
CA GLN A 19 -3.20 18.33 42.05
C GLN A 19 -3.68 18.42 40.62
N LEU A 20 -3.50 19.57 39.95
CA LEU A 20 -3.82 19.70 38.53
C LEU A 20 -2.94 18.81 37.67
N THR A 21 -1.65 18.70 37.99
CA THR A 21 -0.72 17.85 37.24
C THR A 21 -1.09 16.38 37.38
N GLN A 22 -1.41 15.91 38.60
CA GLN A 22 -1.89 14.54 38.82
C GLN A 22 -3.25 14.30 38.16
N GLY A 23 -4.19 15.24 38.33
CA GLY A 23 -5.50 15.19 37.71
C GLY A 23 -5.42 15.10 36.19
N MET A 24 -4.51 15.85 35.54
CA MET A 24 -4.33 15.78 34.09
C MET A 24 -3.85 14.40 33.61
N GLN A 25 -3.21 13.61 34.48
CA GLN A 25 -2.78 12.24 34.16
C GLN A 25 -3.90 11.22 34.40
N SER A 26 -4.70 11.38 35.45
CA SER A 26 -5.71 10.40 35.86
C SER A 26 -7.12 10.68 35.35
N ASP A 27 -7.51 11.95 35.30
CA ASP A 27 -8.80 12.47 34.86
C ASP A 27 -8.62 13.81 34.11
N PRO A 28 -8.16 13.76 32.85
CA PRO A 28 -7.91 14.96 32.06
C PRO A 28 -9.17 15.80 31.88
N SER A 29 -10.31 15.15 31.62
CA SER A 29 -11.59 15.82 31.38
C SER A 29 -12.08 16.58 32.61
N GLY A 30 -12.11 15.93 33.78
CA GLY A 30 -12.51 16.57 35.02
C GLY A 30 -11.53 17.67 35.47
N THR A 31 -10.25 17.51 35.16
CA THR A 31 -9.23 18.53 35.44
C THR A 31 -9.41 19.77 34.58
N ILE A 32 -9.66 19.59 33.27
CA ILE A 32 -9.96 20.70 32.34
C ILE A 32 -11.23 21.42 32.79
N GLU A 33 -12.28 20.68 33.15
CA GLU A 33 -13.53 21.25 33.64
C GLU A 33 -13.33 22.07 34.92
N LYS A 34 -12.56 21.55 35.87
CA LYS A 34 -12.24 22.22 37.14
C LYS A 34 -11.55 23.58 36.91
N VAL A 35 -10.57 23.60 36.00
CA VAL A 35 -9.82 24.82 35.68
C VAL A 35 -10.71 25.84 34.97
N LEU A 36 -11.47 25.42 33.95
CA LEU A 36 -12.37 26.33 33.23
C LEU A 36 -13.51 26.84 34.11
N THR A 37 -14.03 26.01 35.03
CA THR A 37 -15.04 26.42 36.01
C THR A 37 -14.48 27.48 36.97
N ALA A 38 -13.24 27.31 37.44
CA ALA A 38 -12.57 28.30 38.28
C ALA A 38 -12.40 29.64 37.55
N VAL A 39 -11.99 29.61 36.28
CA VAL A 39 -11.88 30.82 35.44
C VAL A 39 -13.25 31.48 35.21
N SER A 40 -14.31 30.70 34.98
CA SER A 40 -15.68 31.24 34.80
C SER A 40 -16.27 31.91 36.04
N SER A 41 -15.73 31.58 37.22
CA SER A 41 -16.17 32.14 38.50
C SER A 41 -15.53 33.50 38.83
N VAL A 42 -14.57 33.95 38.02
CA VAL A 42 -13.97 35.28 38.10
C VAL A 42 -14.89 36.31 37.45
N ASP A 43 -14.86 37.56 37.94
CA ASP A 43 -15.53 38.71 37.32
C ASP A 43 -15.31 38.73 35.80
N PRO A 44 -16.37 38.90 34.97
CA PRO A 44 -16.27 38.84 33.51
C PRO A 44 -15.20 39.76 32.92
N ASP A 45 -15.06 40.96 33.49
CA ASP A 45 -14.10 41.97 33.05
C ASP A 45 -12.63 41.55 33.25
N LYS A 46 -12.38 40.58 34.13
CA LYS A 46 -11.04 40.07 34.48
C LYS A 46 -10.74 38.70 33.87
N GLN A 47 -11.73 38.03 33.28
CA GLN A 47 -11.55 36.68 32.73
C GLN A 47 -10.50 36.65 31.62
N SER A 48 -10.49 37.65 30.73
CA SER A 48 -9.50 37.73 29.65
C SER A 48 -8.07 37.85 30.17
N ASP A 49 -7.87 38.61 31.25
CA ASP A 49 -6.56 38.79 31.88
C ASP A 49 -6.11 37.49 32.56
N VAL A 50 -7.03 36.82 33.27
CA VAL A 50 -6.75 35.53 33.92
C VAL A 50 -6.40 34.45 32.89
N ILE A 51 -7.15 34.35 31.79
CA ILE A 51 -6.86 33.41 30.69
C ILE A 51 -5.48 33.71 30.10
N THR A 52 -5.18 34.99 29.85
CA THR A 52 -3.89 35.42 29.29
C THR A 52 -2.73 35.10 30.23
N GLN A 53 -2.90 35.30 31.53
CA GLN A 53 -1.87 35.00 32.53
C GLN A 53 -1.59 33.49 32.64
N LEU A 54 -2.64 32.66 32.65
CA LEU A 54 -2.52 31.21 32.79
C LEU A 54 -2.02 30.53 31.50
N PHE A 55 -2.63 30.89 30.37
CA PHE A 55 -2.52 30.15 29.10
C PHE A 55 -1.88 30.95 27.97
N GLY A 56 -1.58 32.23 28.15
CA GLY A 56 -1.10 33.12 27.10
C GLY A 56 -2.24 33.78 26.31
N ALA A 57 -1.94 34.90 25.65
CA ALA A 57 -2.92 35.70 24.92
C ALA A 57 -3.49 34.95 23.70
N GLU A 58 -2.70 34.06 23.11
CA GLU A 58 -3.07 33.22 21.97
C GLU A 58 -4.22 32.25 22.32
N SER A 59 -4.35 31.91 23.61
CA SER A 59 -5.35 30.96 24.09
C SER A 59 -6.74 31.57 24.25
N LEU A 60 -6.88 32.90 24.23
CA LEU A 60 -8.18 33.59 24.34
C LEU A 60 -9.17 33.13 23.27
N GLY A 61 -8.72 32.99 22.02
CA GLY A 61 -9.58 32.57 20.91
C GLY A 61 -10.15 31.15 21.08
N ALA A 62 -9.43 30.28 21.79
CA ALA A 62 -9.85 28.90 22.03
C ALA A 62 -10.62 28.73 23.35
N ILE A 63 -10.24 29.45 24.40
CA ILE A 63 -10.79 29.26 25.75
C ILE A 63 -12.09 30.06 25.97
N THR A 64 -12.20 31.26 25.42
CA THR A 64 -13.39 32.11 25.62
C THR A 64 -14.69 31.46 25.14
N PRO A 65 -14.75 30.80 23.96
CA PRO A 65 -15.96 30.07 23.55
C PRO A 65 -16.30 28.89 24.46
N LEU A 66 -15.29 28.23 25.04
CA LEU A 66 -15.50 27.11 25.97
C LEU A 66 -16.08 27.60 27.29
N LEU A 67 -15.59 28.74 27.82
CA LEU A 67 -16.14 29.38 29.01
C LEU A 67 -17.59 29.83 28.83
N ALA A 68 -17.92 30.39 27.66
CA ALA A 68 -19.29 30.78 27.34
C ALA A 68 -20.26 29.58 27.24
N ASN A 69 -19.73 28.37 27.06
CA ASN A 69 -20.52 27.16 26.81
C ASN A 69 -20.09 25.98 27.70
N LEU A 70 -19.77 26.22 28.98
CA LEU A 70 -19.26 25.17 29.87
C LEU A 70 -20.21 23.97 30.01
N ASP A 71 -21.52 24.18 29.98
CA ASP A 71 -22.48 23.07 30.08
C ASP A 71 -22.45 22.17 28.83
N VAL A 72 -22.22 22.76 27.65
CA VAL A 72 -22.05 22.00 26.39
C VAL A 72 -20.75 21.21 26.43
N LEU A 73 -19.66 21.84 26.92
CA LEU A 73 -18.39 21.16 27.12
C LEU A 73 -18.54 19.96 28.06
N ARG A 74 -19.16 20.15 29.23
CA ARG A 74 -19.45 19.09 30.21
C ARG A 74 -20.23 17.94 29.59
N SER A 75 -21.32 18.25 28.90
CA SER A 75 -22.15 17.23 28.23
C SER A 75 -21.37 16.44 27.19
N ASN A 76 -20.50 17.10 26.41
CA ASN A 76 -19.70 16.45 25.39
C ASN A 76 -18.59 15.58 25.99
N LEU A 77 -17.91 16.04 27.05
CA LEU A 77 -16.91 15.26 27.77
C LEU A 77 -17.53 14.02 28.43
N ALA A 78 -18.73 14.13 29.01
CA ALA A 78 -19.48 13.00 29.56
C ALA A 78 -19.84 11.97 28.49
N LYS A 79 -20.31 12.41 27.31
CA LYS A 79 -20.62 11.53 26.17
C LYS A 79 -19.40 10.78 25.64
N VAL A 80 -18.23 11.40 25.67
CA VAL A 80 -16.97 10.72 25.29
C VAL A 80 -16.63 9.63 26.30
N GLY A 81 -16.82 9.88 27.60
CA GLY A 81 -16.65 8.87 28.66
C GLY A 81 -17.66 7.72 28.56
N GLU A 82 -18.93 8.01 28.27
CA GLU A 82 -19.98 7.01 28.03
C GLU A 82 -19.74 6.22 26.74
N GLY A 83 -19.25 6.88 25.68
CA GLY A 83 -18.88 6.22 24.42
C GLY A 83 -17.75 5.20 24.58
N VAL A 84 -16.83 5.43 25.53
CA VAL A 84 -15.79 4.46 25.90
C VAL A 84 -16.37 3.28 26.70
N GLN A 85 -17.44 3.47 27.48
CA GLN A 85 -18.12 2.40 28.23
C GLN A 85 -19.14 1.61 27.39
N ASN A 86 -19.66 2.19 26.30
CA ASN A 86 -20.62 1.58 25.38
C ASN A 86 -19.96 0.96 24.14
N SER A 87 -18.87 0.20 24.32
CA SER A 87 -18.15 -0.46 23.20
C SER A 87 -19.09 -1.20 22.24
N GLY A 88 -20.15 -1.84 22.76
CA GLY A 88 -21.13 -2.58 21.97
C GLY A 88 -21.85 -1.80 20.86
N THR A 89 -21.98 -0.47 20.96
CA THR A 89 -22.55 0.34 19.88
C THR A 89 -21.54 0.68 18.80
N LEU A 90 -20.25 0.83 19.14
CA LEU A 90 -19.18 0.99 18.16
C LEU A 90 -19.00 -0.27 17.32
N GLU A 91 -19.01 -1.46 17.93
CA GLU A 91 -18.93 -2.71 17.15
C GLU A 91 -20.15 -2.90 16.25
N LYS A 92 -21.35 -2.53 16.72
CA LYS A 92 -22.57 -2.59 15.93
C LYS A 92 -22.56 -1.60 14.77
N GLU A 93 -22.18 -0.35 15.01
CA GLU A 93 -22.10 0.68 13.97
C GLU A 93 -20.98 0.38 12.97
N PHE A 94 -19.86 -0.21 13.44
CA PHE A 94 -18.81 -0.72 12.57
C PHE A 94 -19.30 -1.90 11.72
N ALA A 95 -20.08 -2.82 12.29
CA ALA A 95 -20.69 -3.93 11.55
C ALA A 95 -21.72 -3.45 10.52
N ASP A 96 -22.59 -2.50 10.89
CA ASP A 96 -23.63 -1.94 10.02
C ASP A 96 -23.00 -1.11 8.88
N ASN A 97 -21.92 -0.35 9.16
CA ASN A 97 -21.13 0.37 8.15
C ASN A 97 -20.34 -0.59 7.25
N SER A 98 -19.80 -1.68 7.81
CA SER A 98 -19.11 -2.72 7.05
C SER A 98 -20.07 -3.45 6.12
N GLN A 99 -21.31 -3.71 6.56
CA GLN A 99 -22.35 -4.33 5.73
C GLN A 99 -22.77 -3.41 4.58
N THR A 100 -22.86 -2.10 4.82
CA THR A 100 -23.12 -1.10 3.79
C THR A 100 -21.97 -1.03 2.78
N THR A 101 -20.72 -1.05 3.26
CA THR A 101 -19.51 -1.07 2.43
C THR A 101 -19.43 -2.35 1.59
N ALA A 102 -19.68 -3.51 2.20
CA ALA A 102 -19.73 -4.79 1.50
C ALA A 102 -20.81 -4.79 0.40
N THR A 103 -21.95 -4.14 0.65
CA THR A 103 -23.03 -3.97 -0.33
C THR A 103 -22.60 -3.07 -1.50
N ALA A 104 -21.93 -1.95 -1.21
CA ALA A 104 -21.40 -1.05 -2.24
C ALA A 104 -20.32 -1.73 -3.10
N ILE A 105 -19.41 -2.49 -2.48
CA ILE A 105 -18.39 -3.28 -3.18
C ILE A 105 -19.08 -4.34 -4.05
N LYS A 106 -20.07 -5.06 -3.54
CA LYS A 106 -20.81 -6.06 -4.32
C LYS A 106 -21.50 -5.45 -5.55
N GLU A 107 -22.13 -4.29 -5.39
CA GLU A 107 -22.76 -3.59 -6.51
C GLU A 107 -21.73 -3.10 -7.53
N MET A 108 -20.57 -2.62 -7.08
CA MET A 108 -19.47 -2.25 -7.95
C MET A 108 -18.93 -3.48 -8.72
N THR A 109 -18.69 -4.60 -8.04
CA THR A 109 -18.29 -5.87 -8.68
C THR A 109 -19.31 -6.30 -9.72
N ASN A 110 -20.61 -6.29 -9.40
CA ASN A 110 -21.66 -6.62 -10.35
C ASN A 110 -21.65 -5.69 -11.59
N ARG A 111 -21.37 -4.40 -11.41
CA ARG A 111 -21.25 -3.44 -12.52
C ARG A 111 -20.03 -3.74 -13.39
N VAL A 112 -18.89 -4.08 -12.77
CA VAL A 112 -17.68 -4.48 -13.48
C VAL A 112 -17.89 -5.79 -14.23
N ASP A 113 -18.54 -6.79 -13.63
CA ASP A 113 -18.86 -8.06 -14.30
C ASP A 113 -19.80 -7.85 -15.49
N ARG A 114 -20.85 -7.05 -15.32
CA ARG A 114 -21.74 -6.69 -16.45
C ARG A 114 -21.00 -5.96 -17.56
N LEU A 115 -20.08 -5.05 -17.22
CA LEU A 115 -19.23 -4.38 -18.20
C LEU A 115 -18.34 -5.39 -18.94
N GLY A 116 -17.70 -6.31 -18.20
CA GLY A 116 -16.86 -7.38 -18.76
C GLY A 116 -17.65 -8.29 -19.70
N ILE A 117 -18.87 -8.69 -19.32
CA ILE A 117 -19.78 -9.48 -20.16
C ILE A 117 -20.17 -8.69 -21.42
N ASN A 118 -20.49 -7.40 -21.30
CA ASN A 118 -20.86 -6.57 -22.45
C ASN A 118 -19.69 -6.39 -23.42
N ILE A 119 -18.50 -6.08 -22.92
CA ILE A 119 -17.29 -5.95 -23.76
C ILE A 119 -16.93 -7.31 -24.37
N GLY A 120 -16.92 -8.38 -23.58
CA GLY A 120 -16.64 -9.74 -24.05
C GLY A 120 -17.64 -10.23 -25.09
N SER A 121 -18.92 -9.92 -24.92
CA SER A 121 -19.97 -10.26 -25.90
C SER A 121 -19.89 -9.46 -27.20
N MET A 122 -19.36 -8.24 -27.17
CA MET A 122 -19.01 -7.51 -28.39
C MET A 122 -17.81 -8.13 -29.12
N PHE A 123 -16.88 -8.75 -28.39
CA PHE A 123 -15.70 -9.39 -28.97
C PHE A 123 -15.93 -10.86 -29.38
N LEU A 124 -16.95 -11.50 -28.81
CA LEU A 124 -17.35 -12.88 -29.12
C LEU A 124 -17.53 -13.14 -30.62
N PRO A 125 -18.17 -12.28 -31.42
CA PRO A 125 -18.28 -12.46 -32.86
C PRO A 125 -16.93 -12.56 -33.56
N ALA A 126 -15.98 -11.68 -33.22
CA ALA A 126 -14.64 -11.70 -33.80
C ALA A 126 -13.85 -12.95 -33.37
N MET A 127 -13.98 -13.34 -32.10
CA MET A 127 -13.38 -14.57 -31.57
C MET A 127 -13.95 -15.82 -32.25
N ASN A 128 -15.27 -15.90 -32.40
CA ASN A 128 -15.94 -17.01 -33.07
C ASN A 128 -15.54 -17.10 -34.55
N GLN A 129 -15.39 -15.96 -35.23
CA GLN A 129 -14.87 -15.92 -36.61
C GLN A 129 -13.42 -16.41 -36.69
N ALA A 130 -12.55 -15.96 -35.78
CA ALA A 130 -11.17 -16.42 -35.73
C ALA A 130 -11.08 -17.93 -35.46
N MET A 131 -11.87 -18.44 -34.51
CA MET A 131 -11.95 -19.88 -34.22
C MET A 131 -12.55 -20.68 -35.38
N ALA A 132 -13.50 -20.13 -36.14
CA ALA A 132 -14.03 -20.79 -37.34
C ALA A 132 -12.97 -20.92 -38.45
N VAL A 133 -11.99 -20.02 -38.51
CA VAL A 133 -10.86 -20.10 -39.46
C VAL A 133 -9.76 -21.02 -38.97
N ILE A 134 -9.39 -20.92 -37.69
CA ILE A 134 -8.26 -21.67 -37.10
C ILE A 134 -8.66 -23.11 -36.77
N GLY A 135 -9.88 -23.32 -36.29
CA GLY A 135 -10.39 -24.62 -35.85
C GLY A 135 -10.23 -25.72 -36.90
N PRO A 136 -10.63 -25.52 -38.17
CA PRO A 136 -10.43 -26.50 -39.22
C PRO A 136 -8.97 -26.88 -39.47
N MET A 137 -8.03 -25.93 -39.35
CA MET A 137 -6.60 -26.21 -39.50
C MET A 137 -6.07 -27.06 -38.34
N ILE A 138 -6.47 -26.74 -37.10
CA ILE A 138 -6.11 -27.54 -35.93
C ILE A 138 -6.70 -28.95 -36.04
N SER A 139 -7.95 -29.07 -36.47
CA SER A 139 -8.61 -30.36 -36.68
C SER A 139 -7.92 -31.19 -37.77
N GLN A 140 -7.44 -30.57 -38.85
CA GLN A 140 -6.66 -31.26 -39.88
C GLN A 140 -5.33 -31.78 -39.35
N VAL A 141 -4.61 -30.98 -38.56
CA VAL A 141 -3.37 -31.41 -37.91
C VAL A 141 -3.63 -32.51 -36.88
N ALA A 142 -4.71 -32.42 -36.12
CA ALA A 142 -5.11 -33.44 -35.15
C ALA A 142 -5.54 -34.74 -35.83
N ALA A 143 -6.26 -34.67 -36.95
CA ALA A 143 -6.61 -35.83 -37.78
C ALA A 143 -5.36 -36.48 -38.37
N LEU A 144 -4.45 -35.69 -38.94
CA LEU A 144 -3.15 -36.18 -39.42
C LEU A 144 -2.34 -36.83 -38.29
N ALA A 145 -2.39 -36.26 -37.09
CA ALA A 145 -1.73 -36.83 -35.91
C ALA A 145 -2.34 -38.17 -35.46
N ALA A 146 -3.66 -38.29 -35.54
CA ALA A 146 -4.39 -39.49 -35.17
C ALA A 146 -4.26 -40.61 -36.23
N GLU A 147 -4.33 -40.26 -37.51
CA GLU A 147 -4.24 -41.20 -38.63
C GLU A 147 -2.79 -41.62 -38.92
N HIS A 148 -1.83 -40.72 -38.69
CA HIS A 148 -0.41 -40.96 -38.90
C HIS A 148 0.41 -40.68 -37.64
N PRO A 149 0.22 -41.47 -36.57
CA PRO A 149 0.99 -41.31 -35.32
C PRO A 149 2.50 -41.45 -35.54
N GLY A 150 2.93 -42.16 -36.59
CA GLY A 150 4.33 -42.24 -37.01
C GLY A 150 4.90 -40.93 -37.53
N VAL A 151 4.09 -40.09 -38.21
CA VAL A 151 4.52 -38.78 -38.72
C VAL A 151 4.75 -37.82 -37.57
N ILE A 152 3.84 -37.75 -36.58
CA ILE A 152 4.01 -36.89 -35.40
C ILE A 152 5.20 -37.34 -34.57
N LYS A 153 5.34 -38.64 -34.31
CA LYS A 153 6.53 -39.18 -33.63
C LYS A 153 7.81 -38.84 -34.39
N GLY A 154 7.78 -38.90 -35.72
CA GLY A 154 8.91 -38.51 -36.59
C GLY A 154 9.24 -37.02 -36.49
N VAL A 155 8.25 -36.13 -36.55
CA VAL A 155 8.44 -34.67 -36.43
C VAL A 155 8.96 -34.30 -35.04
N VAL A 156 8.39 -34.87 -33.98
CA VAL A 156 8.85 -34.63 -32.60
C VAL A 156 10.26 -35.17 -32.40
N ALA A 157 10.55 -36.39 -32.87
CA ALA A 157 11.90 -36.96 -32.80
C ALA A 157 12.91 -36.14 -33.60
N ALA A 158 12.53 -35.65 -34.79
CA ALA A 158 13.36 -34.78 -35.61
C ALA A 158 13.63 -33.43 -34.92
N ALA A 159 12.62 -32.83 -34.27
CA ALA A 159 12.80 -31.59 -33.52
C ALA A 159 13.75 -31.78 -32.34
N ILE A 160 13.63 -32.88 -31.59
CA ILE A 160 14.54 -33.23 -30.50
C ILE A 160 15.95 -33.50 -31.04
N ALA A 161 16.09 -34.31 -32.09
CA ALA A 161 17.37 -34.62 -32.70
C ALA A 161 18.06 -33.37 -33.26
N PHE A 162 17.30 -32.46 -33.87
CA PHE A 162 17.81 -31.18 -34.33
C PHE A 162 18.27 -30.30 -33.17
N GLY A 163 17.51 -30.23 -32.07
CA GLY A 163 17.92 -29.51 -30.86
C GLY A 163 19.23 -30.06 -30.27
N VAL A 164 19.35 -31.39 -30.17
CA VAL A 164 20.57 -32.05 -29.71
C VAL A 164 21.75 -31.78 -30.65
N LEU A 165 21.52 -31.85 -31.97
CA LEU A 165 22.54 -31.58 -32.98
C LEU A 165 23.03 -30.13 -32.91
N GLN A 166 22.14 -29.15 -32.73
CA GLN A 166 22.51 -27.74 -32.56
C GLN A 166 23.45 -27.57 -31.36
N VAL A 167 23.10 -28.15 -30.21
CA VAL A 167 23.95 -28.11 -29.01
C VAL A 167 25.31 -28.81 -29.26
N ALA A 168 25.31 -29.96 -29.93
CA ALA A 168 26.54 -30.69 -30.26
C ALA A 168 27.45 -29.89 -31.22
N VAL A 169 26.88 -29.22 -32.22
CA VAL A 169 27.65 -28.37 -33.14
C VAL A 169 28.20 -27.14 -32.42
N MET A 170 27.42 -26.48 -31.58
CA MET A 170 27.89 -25.34 -30.78
C MET A 170 29.01 -25.73 -29.82
N THR A 171 28.90 -26.88 -29.15
CA THR A 171 29.94 -27.38 -28.25
C THR A 171 31.20 -27.81 -29.01
N ALA A 172 31.07 -28.51 -30.14
CA ALA A 172 32.20 -28.91 -30.97
C ALA A 172 32.95 -27.71 -31.57
N THR A 173 32.22 -26.73 -32.10
CA THR A 173 32.82 -25.50 -32.65
C THR A 173 33.52 -24.69 -31.57
N THR A 174 32.94 -24.60 -30.37
CA THR A 174 33.58 -23.93 -29.22
C THR A 174 34.81 -24.70 -28.73
N ALA A 175 34.77 -26.03 -28.68
CA ALA A 175 35.92 -26.84 -28.28
C ALA A 175 37.07 -26.73 -29.31
N MET A 176 36.76 -26.73 -30.61
CA MET A 176 37.76 -26.53 -31.67
C MET A 176 38.35 -25.11 -31.64
N SER A 177 37.56 -24.08 -31.36
CA SER A 177 38.07 -22.72 -31.24
C SER A 177 39.00 -22.56 -30.03
N VAL A 178 38.65 -23.17 -28.88
CA VAL A 178 39.52 -23.19 -27.70
C VAL A 178 40.81 -23.98 -27.97
N LEU A 179 40.73 -25.17 -28.57
CA LEU A 179 41.90 -25.98 -28.89
C LEU A 179 42.82 -25.28 -29.90
N SER A 180 42.26 -24.68 -30.96
CA SER A 180 43.05 -23.92 -31.93
C SER A 180 43.69 -22.66 -31.33
N ALA A 181 43.00 -21.98 -30.40
CA ALA A 181 43.59 -20.88 -29.64
C ALA A 181 44.78 -21.35 -28.79
N VAL A 182 44.66 -22.47 -28.08
CA VAL A 182 45.74 -23.04 -27.26
C VAL A 182 46.91 -23.53 -28.12
N MET A 183 46.64 -24.20 -29.24
CA MET A 183 47.69 -24.63 -30.18
C MET A 183 48.38 -23.44 -30.86
N GLY A 184 47.65 -22.37 -31.16
CA GLY A 184 48.20 -21.11 -31.68
C GLY A 184 49.08 -20.35 -30.68
N LEU A 185 48.94 -20.65 -29.37
CA LEU A 185 49.80 -20.14 -28.29
C LEU A 185 50.99 -21.07 -27.98
N SER A 186 51.12 -22.21 -28.66
CA SER A 186 52.30 -23.07 -28.53
C SER A 186 53.54 -22.42 -29.17
N PRO A 187 54.78 -22.73 -28.72
CA PRO A 187 55.99 -22.14 -29.29
C PRO A 187 56.11 -22.33 -30.80
N LEU A 188 55.71 -23.49 -31.32
CA LEU A 188 55.67 -23.76 -32.76
C LEU A 188 54.58 -22.95 -33.47
N GLY A 189 53.40 -22.82 -32.86
CA GLY A 189 52.29 -22.00 -33.39
C GLY A 189 52.62 -20.51 -33.45
N LEU A 190 53.33 -19.98 -32.46
CA LEU A 190 53.81 -18.60 -32.43
C LEU A 190 54.88 -18.33 -33.50
N ILE A 191 55.78 -19.29 -33.75
CA ILE A 191 56.78 -19.19 -34.82
C ILE A 191 56.10 -19.17 -36.19
N VAL A 192 55.17 -20.09 -36.46
CA VAL A 192 54.43 -20.14 -37.74
C VAL A 192 53.60 -18.88 -37.94
N ARG A 193 52.92 -18.39 -36.90
CA ARG A 193 52.14 -17.15 -36.96
C ARG A 193 53.03 -15.91 -37.15
N GLY A 194 54.20 -15.88 -36.53
CA GLY A 194 55.20 -14.83 -36.75
C GLY A 194 55.75 -14.82 -38.18
N LEU A 195 55.98 -16.00 -38.77
CA LEU A 195 56.41 -16.14 -40.17
C LEU A 195 55.31 -15.75 -41.17
N ALA A 196 54.05 -16.12 -40.91
CA ALA A 196 52.91 -15.73 -41.75
C ALA A 196 52.71 -14.21 -41.78
N LEU A 197 52.74 -13.56 -40.61
CA LEU A 197 52.65 -12.10 -40.50
C LEU A 197 53.81 -11.38 -41.21
N ALA A 198 55.02 -11.96 -41.20
CA ALA A 198 56.17 -11.43 -41.92
C ALA A 198 56.08 -11.63 -43.45
N ALA A 199 55.29 -12.62 -43.91
CA ALA A 199 55.05 -12.89 -45.32
C ALA A 199 53.88 -12.10 -45.93
N GLY A 200 53.17 -11.29 -45.13
CA GLY A 200 52.09 -10.41 -45.59
C GLY A 200 50.74 -11.11 -45.85
N LEU A 201 50.52 -12.29 -45.26
CA LEU A 201 49.23 -12.99 -45.20
C LEU A 201 48.54 -12.77 -43.86
#